data_AF-A0A926JA92-F1
#
_entry.id   AF-A0A926JA92-F1
#
_cell.length_a   1.000
_cell.length_b   1.000
_cell.length_c   1.000
_cell.angle_alpha   90.00
_cell.angle_beta   90.00
_cell.angle_gamma   90.00
#
_symmetry.space_group_name_H-M   'P 1'
#
loop_
_entity.id
_entity.type
_entity.pdbx_description
1 polymer ?
#
loop_
_entity_poly.entity_id
_entity_poly.type
_entity_poly.pdbx_seq_one_letter_code
_entity_poly.pdbx_strand_id
1 'polypeptide(L)'
;MSYMPNIIQFQPRVMTSGLRRPRMLIRAAREGQSGWRRERDLPRLLRSDGCPKPGTCLQRLRAEEEMQNAARLERRADYDLHRHVLLMIAILAEMRAAIATVAVPATPARQVCQAAHEAALQVINPNDRGTTSPEHL
;
A
#
# COMPACT_ATOMS: atom_id res chain seq x y z
N MET A 1 -52.78 -34.02 -8.30
CA MET A 1 -52.39 -32.61 -8.45
C MET A 1 -51.10 -32.36 -7.69
N SER A 2 -49.94 -32.36 -8.38
CA SER A 2 -48.63 -32.11 -7.76
C SER A 2 -48.38 -30.61 -7.64
N TYR A 3 -48.40 -30.10 -6.42
CA TYR A 3 -47.80 -28.80 -6.11
C TYR A 3 -46.36 -29.02 -5.66
N MET A 4 -45.41 -28.66 -6.51
CA MET A 4 -44.01 -28.48 -6.14
C MET A 4 -43.73 -26.98 -6.03
N PRO A 5 -43.63 -26.39 -4.83
CA PRO A 5 -43.04 -25.08 -4.68
C PRO A 5 -41.57 -25.25 -4.33
N ASN A 6 -40.69 -25.35 -5.33
CA ASN A 6 -39.27 -25.09 -5.10
C ASN A 6 -39.07 -23.56 -5.13
N ILE A 7 -39.43 -22.94 -4.02
CA ILE A 7 -39.08 -21.55 -3.76
C ILE A 7 -37.61 -21.57 -3.38
N ILE A 8 -36.78 -20.96 -4.23
CA ILE A 8 -35.38 -20.65 -3.93
C ILE A 8 -35.38 -19.86 -2.63
N GLN A 9 -35.18 -20.54 -1.50
CA GLN A 9 -34.99 -19.86 -0.23
C GLN A 9 -33.61 -19.24 -0.28
N PHE A 10 -33.57 -17.92 -0.51
CA PHE A 10 -32.40 -17.13 -0.24
C PHE A 10 -32.09 -17.29 1.24
N GLN A 11 -31.10 -18.12 1.55
CA GLN A 11 -30.57 -18.28 2.90
C GLN A 11 -29.46 -17.23 3.06
N PRO A 12 -29.74 -16.08 3.70
CA PRO A 12 -28.69 -15.11 3.97
C PRO A 12 -27.67 -15.77 4.91
N ARG A 13 -26.43 -15.89 4.44
CA ARG A 13 -25.33 -16.32 5.29
C ARG A 13 -25.14 -15.28 6.39
N VAL A 14 -25.57 -15.58 7.60
CA VAL A 14 -25.32 -14.76 8.78
C VAL A 14 -23.82 -14.77 9.05
N MET A 15 -23.17 -13.63 8.87
CA MET A 15 -21.75 -13.47 9.19
C MET A 15 -21.60 -13.34 10.70
N THR A 16 -20.78 -14.21 11.27
CA THR A 16 -20.51 -14.29 12.70
C THR A 16 -19.79 -13.05 13.21
N SER A 17 -20.20 -12.67 14.42
CA SER A 17 -19.77 -11.54 15.23
C SER A 17 -18.25 -11.40 15.27
N GLY A 18 -17.78 -10.37 14.58
CA GLY A 18 -16.40 -9.94 14.54
C GLY A 18 -16.29 -8.97 13.37
N LEU A 19 -16.61 -7.70 13.61
CA LEU A 19 -16.66 -6.64 12.59
C LEU A 19 -15.26 -6.30 12.03
N ARG A 20 -14.59 -7.29 11.42
CA ARG A 20 -13.60 -7.05 10.38
C ARG A 20 -14.41 -6.80 9.11
N ARG A 21 -14.29 -5.59 8.55
CA ARG A 21 -14.94 -5.13 7.31
C ARG A 21 -15.31 -6.29 6.37
N PRO A 22 -16.56 -6.37 5.88
CA PRO A 22 -17.04 -7.49 5.06
C PRO A 22 -16.00 -7.87 4.00
N ARG A 23 -15.54 -9.13 3.99
CA ARG A 23 -14.45 -9.59 3.11
C ARG A 23 -14.69 -9.25 1.63
N MET A 24 -15.97 -9.12 1.24
CA MET A 24 -16.38 -8.67 -0.09
C MET A 24 -15.98 -7.23 -0.42
N LEU A 25 -16.08 -6.27 0.52
CA LEU A 25 -15.67 -4.89 0.28
C LEU A 25 -14.16 -4.79 0.03
N ILE A 26 -13.36 -5.52 0.79
CA ILE A 26 -11.92 -5.58 0.59
C ILE A 26 -11.59 -6.21 -0.77
N ARG A 27 -12.30 -7.27 -1.17
CA ARG A 27 -12.13 -7.87 -2.51
C ARG A 27 -12.49 -6.89 -3.62
N ALA A 28 -13.66 -6.26 -3.56
CA ALA A 28 -14.09 -5.26 -4.53
C ALA A 28 -13.08 -4.11 -4.63
N ALA A 29 -12.57 -3.65 -3.49
CA ALA A 29 -11.56 -2.61 -3.46
C ALA A 29 -10.23 -3.05 -4.10
N ARG A 30 -9.81 -4.31 -3.89
CA ARG A 30 -8.60 -4.85 -4.54
C ARG A 30 -8.72 -4.87 -6.06
N GLU A 31 -9.84 -5.37 -6.59
CA GLU A 31 -10.08 -5.37 -8.05
C GLU A 31 -10.17 -3.94 -8.61
N GLY A 32 -10.82 -3.05 -7.86
CA GLY A 32 -10.97 -1.64 -8.21
C GLY A 32 -9.66 -0.83 -8.19
N GLN A 33 -8.57 -1.35 -7.61
CA GLN A 33 -7.27 -0.67 -7.64
C GLN A 33 -6.72 -0.49 -9.05
N SER A 34 -7.09 -1.36 -10.00
CA SER A 34 -6.61 -1.31 -11.39
C SER A 34 -7.06 -0.04 -12.13
N GLY A 35 -8.24 0.48 -11.79
CA GLY A 35 -8.82 1.69 -12.41
C GLY A 35 -8.60 2.97 -11.62
N TRP A 36 -8.04 2.88 -10.41
CA TRP A 36 -7.89 4.01 -9.50
C TRP A 36 -6.76 4.95 -9.93
N ARG A 37 -7.09 6.23 -10.14
CA ARG A 37 -6.12 7.28 -10.44
C ARG A 37 -6.12 8.32 -9.33
N ARG A 38 -5.07 8.32 -8.51
CA ARG A 38 -4.94 9.13 -7.30
C ARG A 38 -5.19 10.61 -7.56
N GLU A 39 -4.58 11.18 -8.59
CA GLU A 39 -4.60 12.61 -8.90
C GLU A 39 -5.99 13.11 -9.30
N ARG A 40 -6.83 12.22 -9.87
CA ARG A 40 -8.18 12.54 -10.35
C ARG A 40 -9.26 12.14 -9.35
N ASP A 41 -9.16 10.94 -8.81
CA ASP A 41 -10.25 10.31 -8.05
C ASP A 41 -10.23 10.72 -6.58
N LEU A 42 -9.05 10.96 -6.01
CA LEU A 42 -8.92 11.37 -4.60
C LEU A 42 -9.52 12.76 -4.35
N PRO A 43 -9.24 13.81 -5.15
CA PRO A 43 -9.85 15.13 -4.95
C PRO A 43 -11.37 15.09 -5.14
N ARG A 44 -11.86 14.30 -6.10
CA ARG A 44 -13.31 14.12 -6.33
C ARG A 44 -13.99 13.41 -5.16
N LEU A 45 -13.37 12.37 -4.61
CA LEU A 45 -13.92 11.60 -3.50
C LEU A 45 -13.99 12.42 -2.21
N LEU A 46 -12.93 13.20 -1.92
CA LEU A 46 -12.81 14.05 -0.73
C LEU A 46 -13.41 15.46 -0.91
N ARG A 47 -13.87 15.80 -2.12
CA ARG A 47 -14.31 17.15 -2.49
C ARG A 47 -13.27 18.20 -2.09
N SER A 48 -12.02 17.97 -2.48
CA SER A 48 -10.88 18.87 -2.22
C SER A 48 -10.36 19.48 -3.52
N ASP A 49 -9.81 20.69 -3.43
CA ASP A 49 -9.37 21.45 -4.61
C ASP A 49 -8.08 20.92 -5.25
N GLY A 50 -7.33 20.07 -4.53
CA GLY A 50 -6.09 19.47 -5.01
C GLY A 50 -5.84 18.09 -4.45
N CYS A 51 -4.84 17.40 -5.02
CA CYS A 51 -4.40 16.10 -4.53
C CYS A 51 -3.50 16.29 -3.28
N PRO A 52 -3.93 15.81 -2.10
CA PRO A 52 -3.14 15.95 -0.87
C PRO A 52 -1.83 15.14 -0.95
N LYS A 53 -0.87 15.44 -0.08
CA LYS A 53 0.36 14.65 0.05
C LYS A 53 0.03 13.21 0.49
N PRO A 54 0.77 12.19 0.01
CA PRO A 54 0.52 10.80 0.40
C PRO A 54 0.42 10.63 1.91
N GLY A 55 -0.57 9.86 2.35
CA GLY A 55 -0.76 9.54 3.77
C GLY A 55 -1.46 10.62 4.61
N THR A 56 -1.41 11.89 4.20
CA THR A 56 -2.05 12.99 4.97
C THR A 56 -3.58 12.89 5.01
N CYS A 57 -4.18 12.31 3.98
CA CYS A 57 -5.63 12.16 3.88
C CYS A 57 -6.18 10.86 4.49
N LEU A 58 -5.33 9.96 4.99
CA LEU A 58 -5.75 8.65 5.52
C LEU A 58 -6.71 8.76 6.70
N GLN A 59 -6.47 9.71 7.61
CA GLN A 59 -7.36 9.97 8.76
C GLN A 59 -8.77 10.34 8.29
N ARG A 60 -8.86 11.28 7.34
CA ARG A 60 -10.13 11.74 6.77
C ARG A 60 -10.85 10.62 6.01
N LEU A 61 -10.13 9.83 5.21
CA LEU A 61 -10.71 8.69 4.49
C LEU A 61 -11.28 7.63 5.44
N ARG A 62 -10.63 7.40 6.59
CA ARG A 62 -11.12 6.48 7.62
C ARG A 62 -12.41 6.99 8.26
N ALA A 63 -12.48 8.28 8.61
CA ALA A 63 -13.69 8.88 9.16
C ALA A 63 -14.89 8.77 8.20
N GLU A 64 -14.69 9.09 6.92
CA GLU A 64 -15.72 8.94 5.88
C GLU A 64 -16.16 7.47 5.70
N GLU A 65 -15.23 6.52 5.82
CA GLU A 65 -15.57 5.11 5.73
C GLU A 65 -16.32 4.60 6.96
N GLU A 66 -15.97 5.07 8.15
CA GLU A 66 -16.69 4.77 9.38
C GLU A 66 -18.14 5.26 9.30
N MET A 67 -18.36 6.45 8.72
CA MET A 67 -19.71 6.96 8.45
C MET A 67 -20.50 6.04 7.52
N GLN A 68 -19.91 5.57 6.40
CA GLN A 68 -20.59 4.61 5.51
C GLN A 68 -20.84 3.26 6.19
N ASN A 69 -19.91 2.80 7.01
CA ASN A 69 -20.09 1.55 7.74
C ASN A 69 -21.20 1.68 8.80
N ALA A 70 -21.32 2.81 9.49
CA ALA A 70 -22.43 3.09 10.39
C ALA A 70 -23.76 3.11 9.63
N ALA A 71 -23.84 3.85 8.51
CA ALA A 71 -25.03 3.88 7.66
C ALA A 71 -25.45 2.48 7.17
N ARG A 72 -24.48 1.62 6.83
CA ARG A 72 -24.73 0.22 6.45
C ARG A 72 -25.32 -0.60 7.60
N LEU A 73 -24.78 -0.45 8.80
CA LEU A 73 -25.22 -1.20 9.99
C LEU A 73 -26.61 -0.76 10.45
N GLU A 74 -26.88 0.54 10.40
CA GLU A 74 -28.14 1.16 10.77
C GLU A 74 -29.20 1.06 9.66
N ARG A 75 -28.83 0.55 8.48
CA ARG A 75 -29.69 0.47 7.27
C ARG A 75 -30.27 1.83 6.88
N ARG A 76 -29.47 2.89 7.01
CA ARG A 76 -29.89 4.24 6.67
C ARG A 76 -30.11 4.37 5.16
N ALA A 77 -31.06 5.22 4.78
CA ALA A 77 -31.42 5.48 3.38
C ALA A 77 -30.31 6.16 2.58
N ASP A 78 -29.35 6.80 3.26
CA ASP A 78 -28.22 7.48 2.63
C ASP A 78 -26.96 6.59 2.53
N TYR A 79 -27.07 5.30 2.87
CA TYR A 79 -26.00 4.35 2.64
C TYR A 79 -25.73 4.20 1.13
N ASP A 80 -24.53 4.60 0.73
CA ASP A 80 -24.02 4.46 -0.63
C ASP A 80 -22.89 3.42 -0.67
N LEU A 81 -23.23 2.24 -1.19
CA LEU A 81 -22.29 1.13 -1.40
C LEU A 81 -21.16 1.51 -2.37
N HIS A 82 -21.46 2.25 -3.43
CA HIS A 82 -20.47 2.65 -4.42
C HIS A 82 -19.43 3.59 -3.77
N ARG A 83 -19.89 4.58 -2.99
CA ARG A 83 -19.00 5.43 -2.19
C ARG A 83 -18.18 4.61 -1.19
N HIS A 84 -18.77 3.60 -0.52
CA HIS A 84 -18.04 2.75 0.43
C HIS A 84 -16.90 1.98 -0.26
N VAL A 85 -17.16 1.41 -1.45
CA VAL A 85 -16.11 0.73 -2.23
C VAL A 85 -15.02 1.71 -2.65
N LEU A 86 -15.37 2.92 -3.12
CA LEU A 86 -14.39 3.95 -3.47
C LEU A 86 -13.51 4.36 -2.28
N LEU A 87 -14.09 4.51 -1.09
CA LEU A 87 -13.33 4.80 0.14
C LEU A 87 -12.35 3.67 0.48
N MET A 88 -12.76 2.40 0.30
CA MET A 88 -11.87 1.26 0.49
C MET A 88 -10.73 1.21 -0.53
N ILE A 89 -11.00 1.51 -1.80
CA ILE A 89 -9.96 1.63 -2.84
C ILE A 89 -8.96 2.73 -2.44
N ALA A 90 -9.47 3.91 -2.10
CA ALA A 90 -8.68 5.07 -1.72
C ALA A 90 -7.79 4.81 -0.50
N ILE A 91 -8.33 4.20 0.57
CA ILE A 91 -7.56 3.85 1.77
C ILE A 91 -6.41 2.91 1.42
N LEU A 92 -6.69 1.84 0.67
CA LEU A 92 -5.66 0.88 0.27
C LEU A 92 -4.60 1.53 -0.65
N ALA A 93 -5.02 2.43 -1.54
CA ALA A 93 -4.11 3.16 -2.42
C ALA A 93 -3.20 4.10 -1.62
N GLU A 94 -3.76 4.88 -0.70
CA GLU A 94 -3.02 5.82 0.15
C GLU A 94 -2.08 5.12 1.13
N MET A 95 -2.48 3.96 1.68
CA MET A 95 -1.57 3.15 2.50
C MET A 95 -0.33 2.70 1.72
N ARG A 96 -0.49 2.27 0.45
CA ARG A 96 0.64 1.92 -0.41
C ARG A 96 1.50 3.13 -0.75
N ALA A 97 0.88 4.27 -1.06
CA ALA A 97 1.59 5.51 -1.37
C ALA A 97 2.40 6.01 -0.15
N ALA A 98 1.83 5.94 1.06
CA ALA A 98 2.51 6.32 2.29
C ALA A 98 3.76 5.46 2.57
N ILE A 99 3.67 4.14 2.35
CA ILE A 99 4.81 3.23 2.48
C ILE A 99 5.90 3.58 1.46
N ALA A 100 5.52 3.84 0.20
CA ALA A 100 6.45 4.22 -0.84
C ALA A 100 7.19 5.54 -0.52
N THR A 101 6.52 6.51 0.12
CA THR A 101 7.17 7.77 0.54
C THR A 101 8.10 7.62 1.74
N VAL A 102 7.90 6.60 2.58
CA VAL A 102 8.75 6.32 3.75
C VAL A 102 9.97 5.48 3.37
N ALA A 103 9.99 4.85 2.20
CA ALA A 103 11.13 4.09 1.71
C ALA A 103 12.37 5.00 1.58
N VAL A 104 13.19 4.97 2.63
CA VAL A 104 14.55 5.51 2.80
C VAL A 104 15.38 5.25 1.54
N PRO A 105 16.28 6.17 1.11
CA PRO A 105 17.15 5.94 -0.04
C PRO A 105 17.92 4.64 0.19
N ALA A 106 17.59 3.62 -0.60
CA ALA A 106 18.43 2.45 -0.72
C ALA A 106 19.75 2.92 -1.32
N THR A 107 20.73 3.24 -0.48
CA THR A 107 22.13 3.08 -0.89
C THR A 107 22.23 1.63 -1.37
N PRO A 108 22.48 1.37 -2.66
CA PRO A 108 22.55 0.00 -3.14
C PRO A 108 23.72 -0.65 -2.38
N ALA A 109 23.41 -1.65 -1.55
CA ALA A 109 24.38 -2.36 -0.71
C ALA A 109 25.61 -2.89 -1.47
N ARG A 110 25.54 -2.93 -2.81
CA ARG A 110 26.66 -3.21 -3.71
C ARG A 110 27.79 -2.17 -3.63
N GLN A 111 27.49 -0.88 -3.42
CA GLN A 111 28.49 0.18 -3.30
C GLN A 111 29.29 0.10 -2.01
N VAL A 112 28.66 -0.27 -0.89
CA VAL A 112 29.34 -0.38 0.41
C VAL A 112 30.33 -1.56 0.40
N CYS A 113 29.99 -2.66 -0.27
CA CYS A 113 30.92 -3.79 -0.45
C CYS A 113 32.01 -3.52 -1.50
N GLN A 114 31.73 -2.77 -2.57
CA GLN A 114 32.74 -2.41 -3.58
C GLN A 114 33.81 -1.45 -3.03
N ALA A 115 33.41 -0.42 -2.26
CA ALA A 115 34.36 0.51 -1.63
C ALA A 115 35.29 -0.21 -0.63
N ALA A 116 34.78 -1.20 0.10
CA ALA A 116 35.59 -2.04 0.99
C ALA A 116 36.57 -2.96 0.23
N HIS A 117 36.18 -3.44 -0.96
CA HIS A 117 37.04 -4.28 -1.81
C HIS A 117 38.14 -3.49 -2.53
N GLU A 118 37.84 -2.29 -3.02
CA GLU A 118 38.85 -1.39 -3.62
C GLU A 118 39.89 -0.91 -2.60
N ALA A 119 39.46 -0.56 -1.38
CA ALA A 119 40.38 -0.18 -0.30
C ALA A 119 41.31 -1.34 0.12
N ALA A 120 40.85 -2.59 0.04
CA ALA A 120 41.66 -3.77 0.35
C ALA A 120 42.68 -4.11 -0.75
N LEU A 121 42.40 -3.75 -2.01
CA LEU A 121 43.32 -3.96 -3.14
C LEU A 121 44.43 -2.90 -3.20
N GLN A 122 44.25 -1.72 -2.60
CA GLN A 122 45.28 -0.67 -2.54
C GLN A 122 46.38 -0.93 -1.50
N VAL A 123 46.16 -1.80 -0.51
CA VAL A 123 47.14 -2.12 0.55
C VAL A 123 48.13 -3.21 0.12
N ILE A 124 47.85 -3.96 -0.95
CA ILE A 124 48.70 -5.03 -1.47
C ILE A 124 49.42 -4.51 -2.73
N ASN A 125 50.34 -3.54 -2.57
CA ASN A 125 51.40 -3.35 -3.57
C ASN A 125 52.70 -3.95 -3.01
N PRO A 126 53.02 -5.21 -3.36
CA PRO A 126 54.26 -5.84 -2.96
C PRO A 126 55.36 -5.46 -3.96
N ASN A 127 55.77 -4.18 -3.98
CA ASN A 127 56.94 -3.81 -4.77
C ASN A 127 57.88 -2.87 -4.00
N ASP A 128 58.20 -3.28 -2.78
CA ASP A 128 59.37 -2.80 -2.04
C ASP A 128 60.30 -3.98 -1.73
N ARG A 129 60.74 -4.74 -2.74
CA ARG A 129 61.89 -5.66 -2.59
C ARG A 129 62.76 -5.74 -3.83
N GLY A 130 64.01 -5.32 -3.66
CA GLY A 130 65.13 -5.46 -4.58
C GLY A 130 65.54 -4.09 -5.10
N THR A 131 66.73 -3.56 -4.82
CA THR A 131 68.02 -4.24 -5.00
C THR A 131 69.07 -3.80 -3.99
N THR A 132 69.84 -4.79 -3.56
CA THR A 132 71.06 -4.76 -2.77
C THR A 132 72.26 -4.11 -3.48
N SER A 133 73.03 -3.30 -2.73
CA SER A 133 74.51 -3.15 -2.74
C SER A 133 75.22 -2.65 -4.02
N PRO A 134 76.54 -2.35 -3.99
CA PRO A 134 77.40 -1.68 -2.97
C PRO A 134 78.14 -0.43 -3.55
N GLU A 135 79.26 -0.02 -2.95
CA GLU A 135 80.46 0.65 -3.54
C GLU A 135 80.76 2.16 -3.29
N HIS A 136 81.98 2.37 -2.76
CA HIS A 136 82.86 3.56 -2.66
C HIS A 136 82.41 4.73 -1.76
N LEU A 137 83.17 5.20 -0.75
CA LEU A 137 84.61 5.48 -0.68
C LEU A 137 85.13 5.36 0.77
#